data_AF-A0A096P7Q2-F1
#
_entry.id   AF-A0A096P7Q2-F1
#
_cell.length_a   1.000
_cell.length_b   1.000
_cell.length_c   1.000
_cell.angle_alpha   90.00
_cell.angle_beta   90.00
_cell.angle_gamma   90.00
#
_symmetry.space_group_name_H-M   'P 1'
#
loop_
_entity.id
_entity.type
_entity.pdbx_description
1 polymer ?
#
loop_
_entity_poly.entity_id
_entity_poly.type
_entity_poly.pdbx_seq_one_letter_code
_entity_poly.pdbx_strand_id
1 'polypeptide(L)'
;MRARAAPRASIPARIARRATSHRGRARSVAAKGESASASASSASSSSEGSENPVAPASTHANADGDYEGTLRLFLDSADVEVFDAWLPTGLFVGVTTNPAILERDGVECSVDSLLALARNALEFDAVEEFQVQTWGEDSDEMWKNGIALARLDPDRVVVKVPATLEGIKAANALVVDGVRVTITAVYAPHQVLVAAAIGANYVAPYLGRMNDAGRDGMGTVISMQETVEELSSDMRVLVASIRTAAEISKLAAKGCDTFTISEKVAMEMFADPLTTQAALDFQSAAQRMSPKPPAKKEKPAEVEEVFETVEDSDDVPIEEEASSDAR
;
A
#
# COMPACT_ATOMS: atom_id res chain seq x y z
N MET A 1 -38.03 -42.52 30.17
CA MET A 1 -38.21 -41.87 28.85
C MET A 1 -36.80 -41.51 28.34
N ARG A 2 -36.19 -42.38 27.52
CA ARG A 2 -34.79 -42.23 27.05
C ARG A 2 -34.80 -41.49 25.72
N ALA A 3 -34.31 -40.25 25.68
CA ALA A 3 -34.14 -39.48 24.46
C ALA A 3 -32.78 -39.81 23.82
N ARG A 4 -32.82 -40.08 22.51
CA ARG A 4 -31.74 -40.59 21.66
C ARG A 4 -30.71 -39.51 21.34
N ALA A 5 -29.45 -39.89 21.36
CA ALA A 5 -28.34 -39.08 20.84
C ALA A 5 -28.44 -38.97 19.30
N ALA A 6 -28.27 -37.75 18.78
CA ALA A 6 -28.17 -37.46 17.35
C ALA A 6 -26.76 -37.82 16.81
N PRO A 7 -26.62 -38.20 15.53
CA PRO A 7 -25.37 -38.70 14.98
C PRO A 7 -24.36 -37.56 14.72
N ARG A 8 -23.09 -37.82 15.06
CA ARG A 8 -21.94 -36.97 14.74
C ARG A 8 -21.79 -36.86 13.22
N ALA A 9 -21.91 -35.65 12.67
CA ALA A 9 -21.54 -35.37 11.29
C ALA A 9 -20.01 -35.43 11.15
N SER A 10 -19.55 -36.18 10.16
CA SER A 10 -18.15 -36.35 9.79
C SER A 10 -17.59 -35.08 9.15
N ILE A 11 -16.46 -34.59 9.67
CA ILE A 11 -15.65 -33.51 9.11
C ILE A 11 -15.05 -33.97 7.76
N PRO A 12 -15.25 -33.27 6.64
CA PRO A 12 -14.53 -33.58 5.40
C PRO A 12 -13.06 -33.15 5.52
N ALA A 13 -12.16 -34.13 5.50
CA ALA A 13 -10.73 -33.91 5.35
C ALA A 13 -10.43 -33.35 3.96
N ARG A 14 -9.99 -32.09 3.87
CA ARG A 14 -9.40 -31.54 2.65
C ARG A 14 -8.35 -30.47 2.95
N ILE A 15 -7.30 -30.86 3.67
CA ILE A 15 -6.01 -30.15 3.62
C ILE A 15 -5.28 -30.67 2.38
N ALA A 16 -5.47 -29.98 1.25
CA ALA A 16 -4.70 -30.21 0.04
C ALA A 16 -3.40 -29.40 0.14
N ARG A 17 -2.30 -30.15 0.09
CA ARG A 17 -0.91 -29.72 0.13
C ARG A 17 -0.62 -28.64 -0.90
N ARG A 18 -0.04 -27.51 -0.46
CA ARG A 18 0.95 -26.76 -1.24
C ARG A 18 2.27 -26.86 -0.50
N ALA A 19 3.03 -27.89 -0.85
CA ALA A 19 4.45 -27.93 -0.53
C ALA A 19 5.17 -27.11 -1.60
N THR A 20 5.51 -25.87 -1.28
CA THR A 20 6.57 -25.14 -2.01
C THR A 20 7.85 -25.28 -1.21
N SER A 21 8.84 -25.87 -1.86
CA SER A 21 10.14 -26.20 -1.30
C SER A 21 10.88 -24.96 -0.79
N HIS A 22 11.12 -24.89 0.51
CA HIS A 22 12.24 -24.12 1.04
C HIS A 22 13.33 -25.11 1.46
N ARG A 23 14.32 -25.27 0.58
CA ARG A 23 15.56 -26.00 0.90
C ARG A 23 16.27 -25.25 2.03
N GLY A 24 16.39 -25.93 3.17
CA GLY A 24 17.20 -25.46 4.29
C GLY A 24 18.63 -25.14 3.86
N ARG A 25 19.12 -23.96 4.27
CA ARG A 25 20.52 -23.57 4.22
C ARG A 25 21.34 -24.47 5.14
N ALA A 26 22.00 -25.48 4.58
CA ALA A 26 23.14 -26.12 5.23
C ALA A 26 24.37 -25.20 5.07
N ARG A 27 24.89 -24.66 6.17
CA ARG A 27 26.21 -24.00 6.21
C ARG A 27 27.28 -25.06 6.01
N SER A 28 28.06 -24.98 4.93
CA SER A 28 29.26 -25.78 4.76
C SER A 28 30.49 -25.00 5.26
N VAL A 29 31.33 -25.75 5.97
CA VAL A 29 32.57 -25.31 6.60
C VAL A 29 33.67 -25.21 5.55
N ALA A 30 34.47 -24.16 5.62
CA ALA A 30 35.59 -23.85 4.74
C ALA A 30 36.66 -24.95 4.71
N ALA A 31 37.20 -25.22 3.51
CA ALA A 31 38.50 -25.87 3.32
C ALA A 31 39.29 -25.14 2.23
N LYS A 32 40.57 -24.89 2.52
CA LYS A 32 41.58 -24.18 1.72
C LYS A 32 41.99 -24.98 0.46
N GLY A 33 42.38 -24.26 -0.59
CA GLY A 33 43.13 -24.80 -1.72
C GLY A 33 43.59 -23.70 -2.70
N GLU A 34 44.90 -23.54 -2.80
CA GLU A 34 45.73 -22.78 -3.77
C GLU A 34 45.36 -23.05 -5.26
N SER A 35 45.75 -22.36 -6.34
CA SER A 35 46.55 -21.17 -6.70
C SER A 35 46.41 -20.94 -8.23
N ALA A 36 46.90 -19.79 -8.71
CA ALA A 36 47.30 -19.45 -10.10
C ALA A 36 46.19 -19.19 -11.15
N SER A 37 46.36 -18.41 -12.22
CA SER A 37 47.12 -17.19 -12.55
C SER A 37 46.72 -16.82 -14.00
N ALA A 38 46.77 -15.53 -14.33
CA ALA A 38 47.03 -14.94 -15.67
C ALA A 38 45.88 -14.53 -16.62
N SER A 39 45.89 -13.21 -16.90
CA SER A 39 45.76 -12.47 -18.20
C SER A 39 44.50 -12.67 -19.07
N ALA A 40 43.67 -11.67 -19.40
CA ALA A 40 43.82 -10.32 -20.00
C ALA A 40 43.45 -10.28 -21.50
N SER A 41 42.88 -9.12 -21.91
CA SER A 41 42.56 -8.62 -23.27
C SER A 41 41.17 -9.00 -23.85
N SER A 42 40.47 -8.21 -24.67
CA SER A 42 40.29 -6.76 -24.96
C SER A 42 39.36 -6.64 -26.19
N ALA A 43 38.81 -5.45 -26.46
CA ALA A 43 38.12 -4.96 -27.69
C ALA A 43 36.61 -5.31 -27.79
N SER A 44 35.62 -4.41 -27.94
CA SER A 44 35.38 -3.10 -28.62
C SER A 44 34.77 -3.20 -30.03
N SER A 45 33.54 -2.65 -30.20
CA SER A 45 32.97 -1.95 -31.39
C SER A 45 31.42 -2.00 -31.34
N SER A 46 30.67 -0.90 -31.15
CA SER A 46 29.98 -0.04 -32.18
C SER A 46 29.16 -0.85 -33.21
N SER A 47 27.94 -0.54 -33.65
CA SER A 47 26.95 0.56 -33.67
C SER A 47 25.59 -0.13 -33.98
N GLU A 48 24.38 0.40 -33.85
CA GLU A 48 23.72 1.47 -34.63
C GLU A 48 22.21 1.37 -34.32
N GLY A 49 21.47 2.47 -34.52
CA GLY A 49 20.11 2.68 -34.01
C GLY A 49 18.98 1.92 -34.72
N SER A 50 17.89 1.73 -33.97
CA SER A 50 16.56 1.39 -34.48
C SER A 50 15.53 2.20 -33.71
N GLU A 51 14.89 3.16 -34.38
CA GLU A 51 13.71 3.86 -33.89
C GLU A 51 12.56 2.86 -33.76
N ASN A 52 11.77 2.96 -32.67
CA ASN A 52 10.50 2.26 -32.54
C ASN A 52 9.43 3.21 -32.01
N PRO A 53 8.19 3.15 -32.54
CA PRO A 53 7.17 4.15 -32.32
C PRO A 53 6.51 4.02 -30.93
N VAL A 54 6.20 5.16 -30.32
CA VAL A 54 5.49 5.23 -29.04
C VAL A 54 4.01 4.90 -29.27
N ALA A 55 3.58 3.74 -28.78
CA ALA A 55 2.18 3.35 -28.62
C ALA A 55 1.72 3.64 -27.17
N PRO A 56 0.42 3.87 -26.91
CA PRO A 56 -0.05 4.53 -25.70
C PRO A 56 0.12 3.65 -24.47
N ALA A 57 0.52 4.28 -23.37
CA ALA A 57 0.73 3.64 -22.08
C ALA A 57 -0.60 3.15 -21.48
N SER A 58 -0.72 1.83 -21.31
CA SER A 58 -1.63 1.24 -20.33
C SER A 58 -1.15 -0.14 -19.90
N THR A 59 -1.32 -0.40 -18.59
CA THR A 59 -1.32 -1.69 -17.88
C THR A 59 0.03 -2.31 -17.53
N HIS A 60 0.20 -2.56 -16.24
CA HIS A 60 1.30 -3.29 -15.63
C HIS A 60 1.44 -4.69 -16.25
N ALA A 61 2.35 -4.83 -17.20
CA ALA A 61 2.83 -6.12 -17.67
C ALA A 61 4.26 -6.32 -17.16
N ASN A 62 4.38 -6.95 -15.99
CA ASN A 62 5.60 -7.66 -15.62
C ASN A 62 5.71 -8.87 -16.55
N ALA A 63 6.36 -8.69 -17.70
CA ALA A 63 6.55 -9.76 -18.66
C ALA A 63 7.83 -10.59 -18.42
N ASP A 64 8.87 -10.09 -17.73
CA ASP A 64 10.15 -10.83 -17.57
C ASP A 64 11.01 -10.38 -16.35
N GLY A 65 10.48 -10.28 -15.12
CA GLY A 65 11.23 -9.71 -13.97
C GLY A 65 11.00 -10.40 -12.62
N ASP A 66 11.86 -11.35 -12.28
CA ASP A 66 11.88 -12.18 -11.05
C ASP A 66 12.13 -11.39 -9.74
N TYR A 67 11.21 -10.54 -9.31
CA TYR A 67 11.25 -10.01 -7.94
C TYR A 67 10.53 -10.95 -6.95
N GLU A 68 11.29 -11.81 -6.27
CA GLU A 68 10.81 -12.69 -5.19
C GLU A 68 10.95 -12.03 -3.79
N GLY A 69 10.53 -10.77 -3.66
CA GLY A 69 10.53 -10.10 -2.35
C GLY A 69 9.35 -10.52 -1.47
N THR A 70 9.59 -10.73 -0.17
CA THR A 70 8.51 -11.03 0.80
C THR A 70 7.96 -9.80 1.50
N LEU A 71 8.48 -8.59 1.21
CA LEU A 71 8.05 -7.35 1.87
C LEU A 71 6.62 -6.98 1.46
N ARG A 72 5.77 -6.71 2.45
CA ARG A 72 4.41 -6.21 2.26
C ARG A 72 4.22 -4.93 3.07
N LEU A 73 3.94 -3.83 2.39
CA LEU A 73 3.56 -2.57 3.02
C LEU A 73 2.07 -2.33 2.82
N PHE A 74 1.40 -1.95 3.92
CA PHE A 74 0.01 -1.55 3.93
C PHE A 74 -0.10 -0.09 4.35
N LEU A 75 -1.05 0.62 3.76
CA LEU A 75 -1.38 2.00 4.09
C LEU A 75 -2.42 2.03 5.22
N ASP A 76 -2.12 2.72 6.32
CA ASP A 76 -2.96 2.79 7.52
C ASP A 76 -3.87 4.04 7.50
N SER A 77 -4.89 4.00 6.64
CA SER A 77 -5.80 5.11 6.37
C SER A 77 -7.20 4.65 5.99
N ALA A 78 -8.18 5.50 6.26
CA ALA A 78 -9.55 5.44 5.75
C ALA A 78 -9.91 6.69 4.91
N ASP A 79 -8.94 7.58 4.69
CA ASP A 79 -9.08 8.75 3.84
C ASP A 79 -8.83 8.40 2.36
N VAL A 80 -9.82 8.66 1.50
CA VAL A 80 -9.76 8.38 0.05
C VAL A 80 -8.79 9.31 -0.67
N GLU A 81 -8.60 10.54 -0.20
CA GLU A 81 -7.58 11.44 -0.81
C GLU A 81 -6.17 10.89 -0.57
N VAL A 82 -5.94 10.28 0.61
CA VAL A 82 -4.69 9.58 0.91
C VAL A 82 -4.56 8.32 0.05
N PHE A 83 -5.66 7.62 -0.27
CA PHE A 83 -5.62 6.50 -1.21
C PHE A 83 -5.18 6.94 -2.62
N ASP A 84 -5.80 8.00 -3.14
CA ASP A 84 -5.50 8.54 -4.47
C ASP A 84 -4.05 9.02 -4.60
N ALA A 85 -3.47 9.55 -3.51
CA ALA A 85 -2.09 10.00 -3.49
C ALA A 85 -1.08 8.83 -3.46
N TRP A 86 -1.39 7.75 -2.73
CA TRP A 86 -0.39 6.74 -2.37
C TRP A 86 -0.53 5.40 -3.07
N LEU A 87 -1.74 4.92 -3.34
CA LEU A 87 -1.95 3.61 -3.94
C LEU A 87 -1.40 3.53 -5.38
N PRO A 88 -1.49 4.59 -6.23
CA PRO A 88 -0.87 4.60 -7.55
C PRO A 88 0.67 4.49 -7.57
N THR A 89 1.33 4.74 -6.44
CA THR A 89 2.80 4.64 -6.36
C THR A 89 3.30 3.20 -6.50
N GLY A 90 2.43 2.21 -6.28
CA GLY A 90 2.79 0.79 -6.23
C GLY A 90 3.53 0.37 -4.95
N LEU A 91 3.73 1.29 -4.00
CA LEU A 91 4.43 1.00 -2.74
C LEU A 91 3.63 0.08 -1.82
N PHE A 92 2.31 0.21 -1.83
CA PHE A 92 1.40 -0.47 -0.91
C PHE A 92 0.67 -1.61 -1.59
N VAL A 93 0.85 -2.82 -1.05
CA VAL A 93 0.12 -4.03 -1.48
C VAL A 93 -1.26 -4.12 -0.85
N GLY A 94 -1.62 -3.17 0.01
CA GLY A 94 -2.88 -3.20 0.72
C GLY A 94 -3.15 -1.97 1.58
N VAL A 95 -4.34 -1.96 2.18
CA VAL A 95 -4.78 -0.94 3.13
C VAL A 95 -5.22 -1.61 4.42
N THR A 96 -4.99 -0.96 5.57
CA THR A 96 -5.61 -1.38 6.82
C THR A 96 -6.40 -0.26 7.48
N THR A 97 -7.56 -0.60 8.04
CA THR A 97 -8.39 0.30 8.82
C THR A 97 -8.65 -0.25 10.22
N ASN A 98 -9.17 0.61 11.10
CA ASN A 98 -9.78 0.26 12.38
C ASN A 98 -10.67 1.43 12.85
N PRO A 99 -11.56 1.25 13.85
CA PRO A 99 -12.47 2.32 14.28
C PRO A 99 -11.78 3.63 14.69
N ALA A 100 -10.59 3.59 15.29
CA ALA A 100 -9.85 4.80 15.63
C ALA A 100 -9.28 5.53 14.40
N ILE A 101 -9.02 4.80 13.31
CA ILE A 101 -8.64 5.41 12.02
C ILE A 101 -9.86 5.99 11.32
N LEU A 102 -10.99 5.28 11.34
CA LEU A 102 -12.26 5.80 10.82
C LEU A 102 -12.62 7.12 11.53
N GLU A 103 -12.50 7.16 12.86
CA GLU A 103 -12.71 8.38 13.65
C GLU A 103 -11.76 9.51 13.26
N ARG A 104 -10.45 9.21 13.12
CA ARG A 104 -9.44 10.19 12.70
C ARG A 104 -9.75 10.78 11.33
N ASP A 105 -10.20 9.96 10.40
CA ASP A 105 -10.40 10.31 8.98
C ASP A 105 -11.86 10.74 8.72
N GLY A 106 -12.70 10.85 9.75
CA GLY A 106 -14.08 11.33 9.63
C GLY A 106 -15.03 10.37 8.90
N VAL A 107 -14.72 9.07 8.88
CA VAL A 107 -15.54 8.03 8.26
C VAL A 107 -16.43 7.35 9.31
N GLU A 108 -17.70 7.14 8.97
CA GLU A 108 -18.62 6.40 9.82
C GLU A 108 -18.20 4.92 9.97
N CYS A 109 -18.25 4.40 11.20
CA CYS A 109 -18.07 2.98 11.48
C CYS A 109 -19.36 2.20 11.17
N SER A 110 -19.61 1.94 9.88
CA SER A 110 -20.72 1.13 9.40
C SER A 110 -20.25 0.16 8.31
N VAL A 111 -21.00 -0.93 8.10
CA VAL A 111 -20.69 -1.92 7.05
C VAL A 111 -20.66 -1.23 5.69
N ASP A 112 -21.65 -0.40 5.38
CA ASP A 112 -21.75 0.27 4.07
C ASP A 112 -20.56 1.20 3.80
N SER A 113 -20.16 2.02 4.79
CA SER A 113 -19.00 2.91 4.67
C SER A 113 -17.71 2.13 4.44
N LEU A 114 -17.50 1.04 5.17
CA LEU A 114 -16.32 0.19 5.03
C LEU A 114 -16.31 -0.59 3.71
N LEU A 115 -17.46 -1.03 3.21
CA LEU A 115 -17.58 -1.64 1.89
C LEU A 115 -17.29 -0.64 0.76
N ALA A 116 -17.69 0.62 0.93
CA ALA A 116 -17.34 1.69 -0.01
C ALA A 116 -15.82 1.96 -0.01
N LEU A 117 -15.20 2.10 1.17
CA LEU A 117 -13.75 2.25 1.28
C LEU A 117 -12.97 1.08 0.66
N ALA A 118 -13.40 -0.14 0.94
CA ALA A 118 -12.77 -1.32 0.36
C ALA A 118 -12.89 -1.33 -1.16
N ARG A 119 -14.04 -0.96 -1.74
CA ARG A 119 -14.18 -0.82 -3.20
C ARG A 119 -13.19 0.20 -3.78
N ASN A 120 -13.13 1.40 -3.19
CA ASN A 120 -12.21 2.45 -3.64
C ASN A 120 -10.74 1.97 -3.61
N ALA A 121 -10.31 1.37 -2.49
CA ALA A 121 -8.93 0.89 -2.37
C ALA A 121 -8.61 -0.27 -3.32
N LEU A 122 -9.55 -1.18 -3.54
CA LEU A 122 -9.35 -2.38 -4.36
C LEU A 122 -9.45 -2.13 -5.88
N GLU A 123 -9.78 -0.91 -6.32
CA GLU A 123 -9.72 -0.48 -7.72
C GLU A 123 -8.29 -0.26 -8.23
N PHE A 124 -7.32 -0.04 -7.33
CA PHE A 124 -5.93 0.16 -7.71
C PHE A 124 -5.21 -1.19 -7.95
N ASP A 125 -4.56 -1.34 -9.10
CA ASP A 125 -3.92 -2.59 -9.54
C ASP A 125 -2.90 -3.17 -8.54
N ALA A 126 -2.15 -2.30 -7.85
CA ALA A 126 -1.13 -2.72 -6.89
C ALA A 126 -1.71 -3.24 -5.56
N VAL A 127 -2.99 -2.98 -5.29
CA VAL A 127 -3.63 -3.30 -4.01
C VAL A 127 -4.15 -4.73 -4.05
N GLU A 128 -3.55 -5.62 -3.29
CA GLU A 128 -3.98 -7.01 -3.19
C GLU A 128 -4.98 -7.23 -2.06
N GLU A 129 -4.87 -6.46 -0.96
CA GLU A 129 -5.58 -6.74 0.28
C GLU A 129 -6.16 -5.49 0.96
N PHE A 130 -7.37 -5.62 1.50
CA PHE A 130 -7.99 -4.62 2.38
C PHE A 130 -8.30 -5.25 3.74
N GLN A 131 -7.61 -4.81 4.79
CA GLN A 131 -7.82 -5.34 6.13
C GLN A 131 -8.67 -4.40 7.00
N VAL A 132 -9.84 -4.87 7.43
CA VAL A 132 -10.84 -4.07 8.14
C VAL A 132 -11.20 -4.68 9.48
N GLN A 133 -11.27 -3.85 10.52
CA GLN A 133 -11.65 -4.34 11.85
C GLN A 133 -13.17 -4.45 12.02
N THR A 134 -13.61 -5.60 12.51
CA THR A 134 -14.99 -5.80 13.00
C THR A 134 -15.20 -5.17 14.38
N TRP A 135 -16.45 -4.91 14.75
CA TRP A 135 -16.85 -4.31 16.02
C TRP A 135 -18.10 -5.01 16.60
N GLY A 136 -18.37 -4.79 17.88
CA GLY A 136 -19.53 -5.31 18.59
C GLY A 136 -19.26 -5.50 20.08
N GLU A 137 -20.32 -5.66 20.87
CA GLU A 137 -20.23 -5.91 22.32
C GLU A 137 -19.81 -7.36 22.63
N ASP A 138 -20.16 -8.29 21.75
CA ASP A 138 -19.91 -9.72 21.90
C ASP A 138 -19.39 -10.38 20.61
N SER A 139 -19.10 -11.67 20.71
CA SER A 139 -18.58 -12.47 19.59
C SER A 139 -19.57 -12.64 18.43
N ASP A 140 -20.88 -12.66 18.71
CA ASP A 140 -21.90 -12.83 17.66
C ASP A 140 -22.03 -11.57 16.81
N GLU A 141 -22.00 -10.38 17.44
CA GLU A 141 -22.01 -9.10 16.74
C GLU A 141 -20.73 -8.89 15.92
N MET A 142 -19.56 -9.16 16.52
CA MET A 142 -18.28 -9.12 15.79
C MET A 142 -18.25 -10.07 14.61
N TRP A 143 -18.81 -11.28 14.74
CA TRP A 143 -18.93 -12.20 13.62
C TRP A 143 -19.88 -11.68 12.55
N LYS A 144 -21.08 -11.18 12.91
CA LYS A 144 -22.07 -10.62 11.96
C LYS A 144 -21.48 -9.48 11.13
N ASN A 145 -20.81 -8.53 11.77
CA ASN A 145 -20.17 -7.41 11.08
C ASN A 145 -18.99 -7.91 10.22
N GLY A 146 -18.16 -8.81 10.77
CA GLY A 146 -17.01 -9.38 10.06
C GLY A 146 -17.39 -10.14 8.79
N ILE A 147 -18.38 -11.03 8.87
CA ILE A 147 -18.81 -11.83 7.71
C ILE A 147 -19.48 -10.95 6.64
N ALA A 148 -20.17 -9.88 7.04
CA ALA A 148 -20.75 -8.93 6.10
C ALA A 148 -19.68 -8.19 5.29
N LEU A 149 -18.58 -7.79 5.94
CA LEU A 149 -17.43 -7.14 5.29
C LEU A 149 -16.69 -8.10 4.35
N ALA A 150 -16.40 -9.32 4.81
CA ALA A 150 -15.65 -10.31 4.04
C ALA A 150 -16.35 -10.74 2.74
N ARG A 151 -17.68 -10.64 2.67
CA ARG A 151 -18.48 -11.00 1.48
C ARG A 151 -18.22 -10.12 0.26
N LEU A 152 -17.63 -8.94 0.43
CA LEU A 152 -17.30 -8.08 -0.70
C LEU A 152 -16.37 -8.78 -1.69
N ASP A 153 -15.28 -9.33 -1.15
CA ASP A 153 -14.25 -10.04 -1.90
C ASP A 153 -13.52 -10.95 -0.89
N PRO A 154 -13.92 -12.23 -0.75
CA PRO A 154 -13.36 -13.14 0.26
C PRO A 154 -11.86 -13.41 0.11
N ASP A 155 -11.28 -13.17 -1.06
CA ASP A 155 -9.87 -13.40 -1.33
C ASP A 155 -9.02 -12.18 -0.94
N ARG A 156 -9.57 -10.97 -1.12
CA ARG A 156 -8.87 -9.69 -0.90
C ARG A 156 -9.24 -8.99 0.42
N VAL A 157 -10.40 -9.28 1.03
CA VAL A 157 -10.81 -8.68 2.30
C VAL A 157 -10.40 -9.57 3.48
N VAL A 158 -9.67 -8.98 4.44
CA VAL A 158 -9.23 -9.66 5.67
C VAL A 158 -9.87 -8.99 6.88
N VAL A 159 -10.52 -9.78 7.74
CA VAL A 159 -11.22 -9.24 8.91
C VAL A 159 -10.28 -9.19 10.11
N LYS A 160 -10.04 -8.00 10.65
CA LYS A 160 -9.27 -7.78 11.88
C LYS A 160 -10.19 -7.96 13.09
N VAL A 161 -9.74 -8.73 14.07
CA VAL A 161 -10.49 -9.04 15.29
C VAL A 161 -9.57 -8.84 16.51
N PRO A 162 -10.02 -8.14 17.57
CA PRO A 162 -9.16 -7.87 18.72
C PRO A 162 -8.76 -9.16 19.46
N ALA A 163 -7.55 -9.18 20.02
CA ALA A 163 -7.00 -10.31 20.78
C ALA A 163 -7.61 -10.47 22.20
N THR A 164 -8.94 -10.49 22.29
CA THR A 164 -9.73 -10.71 23.51
C THR A 164 -10.46 -12.06 23.44
N LEU A 165 -11.01 -12.56 24.55
CA LEU A 165 -11.73 -13.84 24.53
C LEU A 165 -12.93 -13.82 23.57
N GLU A 166 -13.74 -12.78 23.59
CA GLU A 166 -14.87 -12.62 22.64
C GLU A 166 -14.37 -12.44 21.21
N GLY A 167 -13.30 -11.65 21.01
CA GLY A 167 -12.70 -11.51 19.69
C GLY A 167 -12.22 -12.85 19.13
N ILE A 168 -11.56 -13.69 19.93
CA ILE A 168 -11.09 -15.01 19.46
C ILE A 168 -12.25 -15.97 19.18
N LYS A 169 -13.37 -15.90 19.92
CA LYS A 169 -14.59 -16.65 19.56
C LYS A 169 -15.13 -16.24 18.19
N ALA A 170 -15.23 -14.93 17.94
CA ALA A 170 -15.66 -14.39 16.65
C ALA A 170 -14.68 -14.77 15.52
N ALA A 171 -13.37 -14.64 15.76
CA ALA A 171 -12.34 -15.00 14.80
C ALA A 171 -12.38 -16.49 14.44
N ASN A 172 -12.59 -17.38 15.42
CA ASN A 172 -12.76 -18.80 15.15
C ASN A 172 -13.99 -19.07 14.26
N ALA A 173 -15.14 -18.42 14.54
CA ALA A 173 -16.33 -18.56 13.71
C ALA A 173 -16.07 -18.06 12.27
N LEU A 174 -15.39 -16.92 12.11
CA LEU A 174 -14.99 -16.38 10.81
C LEU A 174 -14.06 -17.33 10.05
N VAL A 175 -13.05 -17.90 10.72
CA VAL A 175 -12.13 -18.87 10.10
C VAL A 175 -12.87 -20.14 9.66
N VAL A 176 -13.80 -20.65 10.47
CA VAL A 176 -14.66 -21.79 10.10
C VAL A 176 -15.48 -21.49 8.85
N ASP A 177 -15.92 -20.25 8.68
CA ASP A 177 -16.63 -19.77 7.49
C ASP A 177 -15.70 -19.45 6.30
N GLY A 178 -14.40 -19.71 6.42
CA GLY A 178 -13.41 -19.51 5.35
C GLY A 178 -12.94 -18.05 5.20
N VAL A 179 -13.24 -17.18 6.17
CA VAL A 179 -12.80 -15.79 6.15
C VAL A 179 -11.36 -15.68 6.61
N ARG A 180 -10.55 -14.91 5.88
CA ARG A 180 -9.19 -14.57 6.28
C ARG A 180 -9.23 -13.61 7.47
N VAL A 181 -8.43 -13.88 8.51
CA VAL A 181 -8.45 -13.07 9.74
C VAL A 181 -7.08 -12.55 10.16
N THR A 182 -7.11 -11.37 10.77
CA THR A 182 -5.98 -10.74 11.45
C THR A 182 -6.30 -10.57 12.93
N ILE A 183 -5.54 -11.19 13.82
CA ILE A 183 -5.68 -10.94 15.25
C ILE A 183 -4.95 -9.63 15.60
N THR A 184 -5.70 -8.59 15.95
CA THR A 184 -5.20 -7.22 16.15
C THR A 184 -5.24 -6.80 17.61
N ALA A 185 -4.67 -5.62 17.91
CA ALA A 185 -4.49 -5.12 19.28
C ALA A 185 -3.70 -6.12 20.15
N VAL A 186 -2.62 -6.64 19.58
CA VAL A 186 -1.71 -7.59 20.21
C VAL A 186 -0.58 -6.86 20.90
N TYR A 187 -0.26 -7.28 22.12
CA TYR A 187 0.71 -6.61 22.97
C TYR A 187 1.65 -7.58 23.68
N ALA A 188 1.49 -8.90 23.57
CA ALA A 188 2.37 -9.85 24.25
C ALA A 188 2.64 -11.11 23.41
N PRO A 189 3.86 -11.69 23.45
CA PRO A 189 4.24 -12.79 22.57
C PRO A 189 3.34 -14.02 22.67
N HIS A 190 2.81 -14.33 23.85
CA HIS A 190 1.89 -15.46 24.03
C HIS A 190 0.58 -15.33 23.21
N GLN A 191 0.18 -14.12 22.81
CA GLN A 191 -1.00 -13.91 21.95
C GLN A 191 -0.74 -14.37 20.50
N VAL A 192 0.52 -14.51 20.07
CA VAL A 192 0.89 -15.15 18.80
C VAL A 192 0.44 -16.61 18.80
N LEU A 193 0.60 -17.31 19.92
CA LEU A 193 0.16 -18.70 20.06
C LEU A 193 -1.36 -18.81 19.92
N VAL A 194 -2.09 -17.82 20.44
CA VAL A 194 -3.55 -17.75 20.32
C VAL A 194 -3.96 -17.56 18.85
N ALA A 195 -3.33 -16.63 18.14
CA ALA A 195 -3.59 -16.39 16.72
C ALA A 195 -3.26 -17.61 15.86
N ALA A 196 -2.11 -18.25 16.10
CA ALA A 196 -1.70 -19.47 15.41
C ALA A 196 -2.67 -20.64 15.67
N ALA A 197 -3.12 -20.82 16.92
CA ALA A 197 -3.99 -21.93 17.31
C ALA A 197 -5.37 -21.89 16.62
N ILE A 198 -5.86 -20.71 16.26
CA ILE A 198 -7.11 -20.56 15.50
C ILE A 198 -6.90 -20.51 13.98
N GLY A 199 -5.66 -20.61 13.50
CA GLY A 199 -5.35 -20.53 12.08
C GLY A 199 -5.50 -19.13 11.48
N ALA A 200 -5.18 -18.07 12.24
CA ALA A 200 -5.20 -16.71 11.71
C ALA A 200 -4.15 -16.50 10.61
N ASN A 201 -4.45 -15.67 9.62
CA ASN A 201 -3.51 -15.30 8.56
C ASN A 201 -2.47 -14.29 9.05
N TYR A 202 -2.88 -13.42 9.98
CA TYR A 202 -2.01 -12.39 10.53
C TYR A 202 -2.17 -12.23 12.04
N VAL A 203 -1.10 -11.76 12.67
CA VAL A 203 -1.10 -11.21 14.02
C VAL A 203 -0.54 -9.80 13.97
N ALA A 204 -1.25 -8.82 14.53
CA ALA A 204 -0.92 -7.41 14.39
C ALA A 204 -0.53 -6.77 15.75
N PRO A 205 0.76 -6.78 16.11
CA PRO A 205 1.24 -6.11 17.31
C PRO A 205 1.30 -4.59 17.14
N TYR A 206 0.94 -3.86 18.20
CA TYR A 206 0.91 -2.39 18.18
C TYR A 206 2.19 -1.82 18.81
N LEU A 207 3.24 -1.69 17.98
CA LEU A 207 4.58 -1.27 18.39
C LEU A 207 4.58 0.06 19.15
N GLY A 208 4.09 1.12 18.51
CA GLY A 208 4.11 2.46 19.07
C GLY A 208 3.34 2.54 20.38
N ARG A 209 2.17 1.90 20.49
CA ARG A 209 1.41 1.88 21.74
C ARG A 209 2.11 1.14 22.88
N MET A 210 2.92 0.11 22.58
CA MET A 210 3.79 -0.49 23.61
C MET A 210 4.87 0.47 24.07
N ASN A 211 5.52 1.18 23.13
CA ASN A 211 6.55 2.17 23.43
C ASN A 211 5.97 3.34 24.24
N ASP A 212 4.79 3.85 23.86
CA ASP A 212 4.06 4.92 24.55
C ASP A 212 3.72 4.54 26.00
N ALA A 213 3.52 3.24 26.26
CA ALA A 213 3.29 2.68 27.60
C ALA A 213 4.58 2.36 28.37
N GLY A 214 5.75 2.77 27.89
CA GLY A 214 7.06 2.55 28.53
C GLY A 214 7.55 1.11 28.47
N ARG A 215 7.05 0.30 27.52
CA ARG A 215 7.45 -1.09 27.32
C ARG A 215 8.45 -1.21 26.18
N ASP A 216 9.24 -2.28 26.18
CA ASP A 216 10.11 -2.61 25.05
C ASP A 216 9.27 -3.20 23.89
N GLY A 217 8.67 -2.33 23.08
CA GLY A 217 7.88 -2.74 21.92
C GLY A 217 8.73 -3.41 20.85
N MET A 218 9.94 -2.93 20.61
CA MET A 218 10.86 -3.49 19.61
C MET A 218 11.24 -4.94 19.94
N GLY A 219 11.73 -5.18 21.16
CA GLY A 219 12.06 -6.54 21.61
C GLY A 219 10.84 -7.46 21.64
N THR A 220 9.67 -6.93 21.99
CA THR A 220 8.42 -7.69 21.97
C THR A 220 8.03 -8.13 20.56
N VAL A 221 8.09 -7.24 19.57
CA VAL A 221 7.77 -7.58 18.16
C VAL A 221 8.77 -8.57 17.59
N ILE A 222 10.06 -8.41 17.88
CA ILE A 222 11.10 -9.37 17.43
C ILE A 222 10.82 -10.77 18.01
N SER A 223 10.51 -10.86 19.31
CA SER A 223 10.15 -12.14 19.93
C SER A 223 8.89 -12.77 19.30
N MET A 224 7.92 -11.96 18.88
CA MET A 224 6.74 -12.44 18.16
C MET A 224 7.11 -13.02 16.78
N GLN A 225 7.97 -12.32 16.02
CA GLN A 225 8.47 -12.80 14.73
C GLN A 225 9.21 -14.12 14.86
N GLU A 226 10.15 -14.21 15.81
CA GLU A 226 10.90 -15.45 16.10
C GLU A 226 9.95 -16.60 16.50
N THR A 227 8.90 -16.30 17.25
CA THR A 227 7.89 -17.30 17.63
C THR A 227 7.13 -17.83 16.41
N VAL A 228 6.72 -16.95 15.49
CA VAL A 228 6.02 -17.35 14.25
C VAL A 228 6.91 -18.24 13.38
N GLU A 229 8.19 -17.86 13.23
CA GLU A 229 9.17 -18.64 12.47
C GLU A 229 9.38 -20.04 13.05
N GLU A 230 9.55 -20.15 14.38
CA GLU A 230 9.75 -21.44 15.05
C GLU A 230 8.51 -22.34 14.97
N LEU A 231 7.31 -21.76 14.98
CA LEU A 231 6.06 -22.52 14.79
C LEU A 231 5.92 -23.08 13.35
N SER A 232 6.77 -22.66 12.41
CA SER A 232 6.66 -23.01 10.98
C SER A 232 5.26 -22.72 10.44
N SER A 233 4.67 -21.61 10.88
CA SER A 233 3.34 -21.16 10.49
C SER A 233 3.42 -20.24 9.28
N ASP A 234 2.46 -20.33 8.36
CA ASP A 234 2.29 -19.38 7.25
C ASP A 234 1.71 -18.02 7.72
N MET A 235 1.35 -17.91 9.01
CA MET A 235 0.88 -16.66 9.61
C MET A 235 1.95 -15.57 9.53
N ARG A 236 1.57 -14.33 9.25
CA ARG A 236 2.51 -13.19 9.16
C ARG A 236 2.33 -12.23 10.34
N VAL A 237 3.44 -11.66 10.82
CA VAL A 237 3.40 -10.57 11.81
C VAL A 237 3.22 -9.25 11.06
N LEU A 238 2.00 -8.70 11.08
CA LEU A 238 1.69 -7.38 10.54
C LEU A 238 2.02 -6.31 11.57
N VAL A 239 3.25 -5.81 11.57
CA VAL A 239 3.66 -4.78 12.54
C VAL A 239 2.86 -3.50 12.29
N ALA A 240 2.15 -3.04 13.31
CA ALA A 240 1.26 -1.90 13.24
C ALA A 240 1.63 -0.84 14.29
N SER A 241 0.96 0.32 14.22
CA SER A 241 1.19 1.46 15.13
C SER A 241 2.65 1.95 15.11
N ILE A 242 3.31 1.91 13.95
CA ILE A 242 4.69 2.38 13.77
C ILE A 242 4.71 3.91 13.81
N ARG A 243 5.73 4.50 14.44
CA ARG A 243 5.83 5.95 14.65
C ARG A 243 6.84 6.62 13.73
N THR A 244 7.87 5.88 13.31
CA THR A 244 8.97 6.40 12.48
C THR A 244 9.42 5.41 11.41
N ALA A 245 9.91 5.91 10.27
CA ALA A 245 10.46 5.05 9.22
C ALA A 245 11.68 4.21 9.69
N ALA A 246 12.46 4.73 10.65
CA ALA A 246 13.62 4.03 11.20
C ALA A 246 13.27 2.75 11.98
N GLU A 247 12.07 2.66 12.56
CA GLU A 247 11.58 1.43 13.23
C GLU A 247 11.38 0.31 12.20
N ILE A 248 10.86 0.64 11.02
CA ILE A 248 10.63 -0.32 9.92
C ILE A 248 11.96 -0.95 9.52
N SER A 249 12.99 -0.14 9.21
CA SER A 249 14.30 -0.64 8.80
C SER A 249 14.94 -1.55 9.86
N LYS A 250 14.79 -1.21 11.14
CA LYS A 250 15.32 -2.03 12.25
C LYS A 250 14.61 -3.37 12.38
N LEU A 251 13.28 -3.38 12.26
CA LEU A 251 12.48 -4.60 12.33
C LEU A 251 12.66 -5.47 11.09
N ALA A 252 12.78 -4.86 9.91
CA ALA A 252 13.07 -5.55 8.66
C ALA A 252 14.43 -6.26 8.71
N ALA A 253 15.45 -5.61 9.28
CA ALA A 253 16.74 -6.25 9.56
C ALA A 253 16.68 -7.41 10.57
N LYS A 254 15.53 -7.62 11.21
CA LYS A 254 15.24 -8.72 12.16
C LYS A 254 14.20 -9.71 11.64
N GLY A 255 13.90 -9.69 10.35
CA GLY A 255 13.02 -10.68 9.70
C GLY A 255 11.55 -10.29 9.60
N CYS A 256 11.13 -9.16 10.22
CA CYS A 256 9.78 -8.66 10.00
C CYS A 256 9.63 -8.17 8.55
N ASP A 257 8.62 -8.64 7.83
CA ASP A 257 8.45 -8.33 6.41
C ASP A 257 7.07 -7.78 6.07
N THR A 258 6.22 -7.52 7.07
CA THR A 258 4.85 -7.05 6.87
C THR A 258 4.58 -5.88 7.80
N PHE A 259 4.26 -4.72 7.24
CA PHE A 259 4.08 -3.49 8.00
C PHE A 259 2.84 -2.75 7.53
N THR A 260 2.11 -2.15 8.47
CA THR A 260 1.10 -1.12 8.14
C THR A 260 1.52 0.22 8.74
N ILE A 261 1.54 1.26 7.90
CA ILE A 261 2.10 2.57 8.22
C ILE A 261 1.17 3.70 7.80
N SER A 262 1.14 4.77 8.59
CA SER A 262 0.39 5.97 8.23
C SER A 262 1.08 6.74 7.10
N GLU A 263 0.34 7.62 6.44
CA GLU A 263 0.88 8.56 5.44
C GLU A 263 2.12 9.32 5.96
N LYS A 264 2.08 9.79 7.21
CA LYS A 264 3.23 10.49 7.82
C LYS A 264 4.50 9.64 7.78
N VAL A 265 4.40 8.37 8.15
CA VAL A 265 5.54 7.45 8.16
C VAL A 265 5.95 7.07 6.74
N ALA A 266 4.98 6.93 5.82
CA ALA A 266 5.26 6.73 4.40
C ALA A 266 6.08 7.87 3.81
N MET A 267 5.71 9.12 4.10
CA MET A 267 6.49 10.31 3.70
C MET A 267 7.91 10.30 4.27
N GLU A 268 8.07 9.92 5.54
CA GLU A 268 9.39 9.83 6.18
C GLU A 268 10.33 8.85 5.46
N MET A 269 9.81 7.84 4.75
CA MET A 269 10.65 6.89 4.00
C MET A 269 11.43 7.55 2.84
N PHE A 270 10.97 8.71 2.35
CA PHE A 270 11.61 9.46 1.27
C PHE A 270 12.38 10.69 1.77
N ALA A 271 12.31 10.98 3.07
CA ALA A 271 12.84 12.21 3.66
C ALA A 271 14.30 12.04 4.08
N ASP A 272 15.23 12.18 3.14
CA ASP A 272 16.67 12.27 3.42
C ASP A 272 17.32 13.46 2.66
N PRO A 273 17.96 14.43 3.37
CA PRO A 273 18.56 15.60 2.72
C PRO A 273 19.66 15.27 1.71
N LEU A 274 20.45 14.22 1.95
CA LEU A 274 21.51 13.81 1.02
C LEU A 274 20.92 13.20 -0.24
N THR A 275 19.81 12.45 -0.11
CA THR A 275 19.08 11.91 -1.26
C THR A 275 18.54 13.03 -2.14
N THR A 276 17.88 14.02 -1.55
CA THR A 276 17.35 15.18 -2.29
C THR A 276 18.46 15.94 -3.00
N GLN A 277 19.58 16.21 -2.30
CA GLN A 277 20.71 16.91 -2.91
C GLN A 277 21.32 16.12 -4.07
N ALA A 278 21.55 14.81 -3.90
CA ALA A 278 22.10 13.97 -4.94
C ALA A 278 21.20 13.94 -6.18
N ALA A 279 19.88 13.83 -6.00
CA ALA A 279 18.93 13.86 -7.11
C ALA A 279 18.99 15.18 -7.90
N LEU A 280 19.10 16.32 -7.20
CA LEU A 280 19.27 17.64 -7.84
C LEU A 280 20.58 17.74 -8.60
N ASP A 281 21.67 17.22 -8.03
CA ASP A 281 23.00 17.23 -8.68
C ASP A 281 22.99 16.38 -9.96
N PHE A 282 22.35 15.22 -9.93
CA PHE A 282 22.19 14.35 -11.11
C PHE A 282 21.37 15.04 -12.21
N GLN A 283 20.25 15.65 -11.84
CA GLN A 283 19.42 16.40 -12.80
C GLN A 283 20.19 17.57 -13.42
N SER A 284 20.95 18.30 -12.61
CA SER A 284 21.79 19.42 -13.06
C SER A 284 22.92 18.94 -13.98
N ALA A 285 23.49 17.77 -13.73
CA ALA A 285 24.46 17.15 -14.62
C ALA A 285 23.83 16.74 -15.96
N ALA A 286 22.66 16.09 -15.94
CA ALA A 286 21.95 15.69 -17.15
C ALA A 286 21.61 16.89 -18.03
N GLN A 287 21.05 17.97 -17.46
CA GLN A 287 20.71 19.19 -18.20
C GLN A 287 21.91 19.85 -18.90
N ARG A 288 23.10 19.79 -18.30
CA ARG A 288 24.34 20.33 -18.92
C ARG A 288 24.81 19.51 -20.12
N MET A 289 24.46 18.23 -20.18
CA MET A 289 24.90 17.29 -21.22
C MET A 289 23.83 17.03 -22.28
N SER A 290 22.56 17.31 -21.99
CA SER A 290 21.47 17.16 -22.94
C SER A 290 21.62 18.12 -24.13
N PRO A 291 21.29 17.69 -25.36
CA PRO A 291 21.26 18.57 -26.51
C PRO A 291 20.39 19.79 -26.21
N LYS A 292 20.89 21.00 -26.49
CA LYS A 292 20.04 22.20 -26.38
C LYS A 292 18.86 22.02 -27.33
N PRO A 293 17.62 22.29 -26.88
CA PRO A 293 16.48 22.28 -27.78
C PRO A 293 16.76 23.22 -28.94
N PRO A 294 16.33 22.88 -30.17
CA PRO A 294 16.57 23.71 -31.34
C PRO A 294 16.10 25.13 -31.03
N ALA A 295 16.95 26.11 -31.33
CA ALA A 295 16.61 27.51 -31.15
C ALA A 295 15.25 27.75 -31.80
N LYS A 296 14.26 28.22 -31.01
CA LYS A 296 13.01 28.70 -31.57
C LYS A 296 13.39 29.77 -32.59
N LYS A 297 13.11 29.51 -33.88
CA LYS A 297 13.19 30.55 -34.90
C LYS A 297 12.22 31.64 -34.46
N GLU A 298 12.75 32.78 -34.03
CA GLU A 298 11.94 33.98 -33.83
C GLU A 298 11.20 34.22 -35.15
N LYS A 299 9.86 34.20 -35.10
CA LYS A 299 9.08 34.68 -36.24
C LYS A 299 9.50 36.14 -36.44
N PRO A 300 9.88 36.55 -37.67
CA PRO A 300 10.08 37.97 -37.93
C PRO A 300 8.80 38.72 -37.56
N ALA A 301 8.96 39.82 -36.84
CA ALA A 301 7.85 40.68 -36.46
C ALA A 301 7.08 41.08 -37.73
N GLU A 302 5.79 40.73 -37.79
CA GLU A 302 4.89 41.27 -38.80
C GLU A 302 4.81 42.78 -38.55
N VAL A 303 5.27 43.55 -39.54
CA VAL A 303 5.11 45.00 -39.55
C VAL A 303 3.65 45.25 -39.89
N GLU A 304 2.84 45.67 -38.92
CA GLU A 304 1.50 46.19 -39.20
C GLU A 304 1.64 47.48 -40.02
N GLU A 305 1.34 47.41 -41.32
CA GLU A 305 1.06 48.59 -42.12
C GLU A 305 -0.27 49.21 -41.65
N VAL A 306 -0.17 50.34 -40.96
CA VAL A 306 -1.33 51.18 -40.62
C VAL A 306 -1.82 51.83 -41.91
N PHE A 307 -2.91 51.31 -42.47
CA PHE A 307 -3.66 51.99 -43.52
C PHE A 307 -4.50 53.10 -42.89
N GLU A 308 -4.11 54.35 -43.12
CA GLU A 308 -4.87 55.54 -42.76
C GLU A 308 -6.01 55.70 -43.79
N THR A 309 -7.23 55.33 -43.40
CA THR A 309 -8.43 55.59 -44.20
C THR A 309 -8.89 57.02 -43.99
N VAL A 310 -8.71 57.85 -45.01
CA VAL A 310 -9.36 59.15 -45.15
C VAL A 310 -10.80 58.89 -45.62
N GLU A 311 -11.79 59.16 -44.77
CA GLU A 311 -13.18 59.30 -45.20
C GLU A 311 -13.50 60.80 -45.33
N ASP A 312 -13.64 61.21 -46.59
CA ASP A 312 -14.16 62.50 -47.03
C ASP A 312 -15.69 62.51 -46.99
N SER A 313 -16.19 63.73 -47.01
CA SER A 313 -17.46 64.26 -46.51
C SER A 313 -18.73 64.01 -47.33
N ASP A 314 -19.81 64.46 -46.68
CA ASP A 314 -21.06 65.03 -47.24
C ASP A 314 -22.27 64.12 -47.39
N ASP A 315 -23.23 64.28 -46.46
CA ASP A 315 -24.58 64.70 -46.85
C ASP A 315 -25.38 65.27 -45.65
N VAL A 316 -25.90 66.48 -45.87
CA VAL A 316 -26.90 67.28 -45.12
C VAL A 316 -28.10 67.45 -46.08
N PRO A 317 -29.37 67.81 -45.74
CA PRO A 317 -30.03 68.22 -44.48
C PRO A 317 -31.34 67.42 -44.21
N ILE A 318 -32.15 67.69 -43.16
CA ILE A 318 -33.32 68.62 -43.16
C ILE A 318 -33.88 68.76 -41.73
N GLU A 319 -34.27 69.99 -41.40
CA GLU A 319 -34.93 70.49 -40.21
C GLU A 319 -36.37 69.96 -40.01
N GLU A 320 -36.81 69.80 -38.76
CA GLU A 320 -38.18 70.15 -38.38
C GLU A 320 -38.26 70.52 -36.88
N GLU A 321 -38.81 71.71 -36.60
CA GLU A 321 -39.04 72.29 -35.28
C GLU A 321 -40.30 71.73 -34.59
N ALA A 322 -40.27 71.60 -33.27
CA ALA A 322 -41.33 71.95 -32.31
C ALA A 322 -40.80 71.70 -30.86
N SER A 323 -40.65 72.71 -30.00
CA SER A 323 -41.65 73.20 -29.03
C SER A 323 -42.10 72.09 -28.05
N SER A 324 -42.00 72.15 -26.71
CA SER A 324 -42.13 73.24 -25.73
C SER A 324 -41.73 72.76 -24.31
N ASP A 325 -41.32 73.71 -23.47
CA ASP A 325 -41.65 73.88 -22.04
C ASP A 325 -41.16 72.93 -20.91
N ALA A 326 -40.24 73.51 -20.12
CA ALA A 326 -40.42 73.94 -18.72
C ALA A 326 -40.26 72.96 -17.54
N ARG A 327 -39.33 73.38 -16.67
CA ARG A 327 -39.10 73.12 -15.22
C ARG A 327 -38.27 71.92 -14.81
#